data_AF-A0A3S8W861-F1
#
_entry.id   AF-A0A3S8W861-F1
#
_cell.length_a   1.000
_cell.length_b   1.000
_cell.length_c   1.000
_cell.angle_alpha   90.00
_cell.angle_beta   90.00
_cell.angle_gamma   90.00
#
_symmetry.space_group_name_H-M   'P 1'
#
loop_
_entity.id
_entity.type
_entity.pdbx_description
1 polymer ?
#
loop_
_entity_poly.entity_id
_entity_poly.type
_entity_poly.pdbx_seq_one_letter_code
_entity_poly.pdbx_strand_id
1 'polypeptide(L)'
;MNFAFTSLSLILAALLASDVPRSLLILVSLLFVPIASKASALVWLGEYHRSQRAGQGVRLLEGRINDLLGGGEHLSWEKSLYSQSTHMGYPYIATVLFMLSTGVFGEFLGGFYLTQAAEETAAFPSLLCVALVVVYSLTIEVSFLFFFRKRWIAIRLHSHGA
;
A
#
# COMPACT_ATOMS: atom_id res chain seq x y z
N MET A 1 -8.28 -5.48 -8.78
CA MET A 1 -7.53 -4.85 -7.67
C MET A 1 -8.21 -3.63 -7.06
N ASN A 2 -9.06 -2.90 -7.81
CA ASN A 2 -10.11 -2.03 -7.26
C ASN A 2 -10.94 -2.69 -6.14
N PHE A 3 -11.04 -4.03 -6.13
CA PHE A 3 -11.69 -4.78 -5.06
C PHE A 3 -11.08 -4.58 -3.67
N ALA A 4 -9.75 -4.53 -3.50
CA ALA A 4 -9.16 -4.30 -2.18
C ALA A 4 -9.47 -2.88 -1.66
N PHE A 5 -9.46 -1.90 -2.57
CA PHE A 5 -9.88 -0.52 -2.33
C PHE A 5 -11.34 -0.47 -1.88
N THR A 6 -12.24 -1.04 -2.66
CA THR A 6 -13.68 -1.04 -2.36
C THR A 6 -13.96 -1.80 -1.07
N SER A 7 -13.33 -2.96 -0.86
CA SER A 7 -13.55 -3.77 0.34
C SER A 7 -13.08 -3.05 1.60
N LEU A 8 -11.92 -2.40 1.62
CA LEU A 8 -11.45 -1.68 2.81
C LEU A 8 -12.32 -0.45 3.11
N SER A 9 -12.69 0.32 2.09
CA SER A 9 -13.58 1.47 2.26
C SER A 9 -14.99 1.05 2.68
N LEU A 10 -15.50 -0.08 2.16
CA LEU A 10 -16.81 -0.62 2.49
C LEU A 10 -16.84 -1.24 3.88
N ILE A 11 -15.75 -1.89 4.31
CA ILE A 11 -15.60 -2.36 5.70
C ILE A 11 -15.61 -1.16 6.64
N LEU A 12 -14.84 -0.10 6.37
CA LEU A 12 -14.86 1.10 7.21
C LEU A 12 -16.24 1.78 7.23
N ALA A 13 -16.88 1.91 6.07
CA ALA A 13 -18.23 2.48 5.99
C ALA A 13 -19.26 1.62 6.72
N ALA A 14 -19.18 0.29 6.61
CA ALA A 14 -20.06 -0.63 7.31
C ALA A 14 -19.85 -0.58 8.83
N LEU A 15 -18.61 -0.48 9.29
CA LEU A 15 -18.28 -0.32 10.71
C LEU A 15 -18.83 1.00 11.27
N LEU A 16 -18.82 2.07 10.48
CA LEU A 16 -19.37 3.38 10.88
C LEU A 16 -20.91 3.44 10.83
N ALA A 17 -21.54 2.67 9.96
CA ALA A 17 -22.99 2.71 9.72
C ALA A 17 -23.79 1.70 10.54
N SER A 18 -23.14 0.74 11.18
CA SER A 18 -23.80 -0.39 11.84
C SER A 18 -23.65 -0.32 13.36
N ASP A 19 -24.69 -0.73 14.10
CA ASP A 19 -24.63 -0.93 15.56
C ASP A 19 -23.82 -2.19 15.90
N VAL A 20 -22.50 -2.08 15.79
CA VAL A 20 -21.55 -3.17 16.05
C VAL A 20 -21.04 -3.06 17.49
N PRO A 21 -20.84 -4.19 18.21
CA PRO A 21 -20.19 -4.16 19.51
C PRO A 21 -18.85 -3.43 19.46
N ARG A 22 -18.62 -2.49 20.38
CA ARG A 22 -17.42 -1.64 20.40
C ARG A 22 -16.11 -2.45 20.44
N SER A 23 -16.10 -3.60 21.11
CA SER A 23 -14.96 -4.51 21.14
C SER A 23 -14.59 -5.05 19.75
N LEU A 24 -15.59 -5.37 18.92
CA LEU A 24 -15.38 -5.80 17.54
C LEU A 24 -14.91 -4.64 16.66
N LEU A 25 -15.45 -3.43 16.86
CA LEU A 25 -14.98 -2.22 16.16
C LEU A 25 -13.49 -1.95 16.43
N ILE A 26 -13.07 -2.04 17.70
CA ILE A 26 -11.67 -1.89 18.11
C ILE A 26 -10.80 -2.95 17.43
N LEU A 27 -11.20 -4.22 17.50
CA LEU A 27 -10.45 -5.34 16.93
C LEU A 27 -10.26 -5.19 15.42
N VAL A 28 -11.33 -4.91 14.68
CA VAL A 28 -11.29 -4.79 13.22
C VAL A 28 -10.48 -3.57 12.80
N SER A 29 -10.66 -2.43 13.49
CA SER A 29 -9.98 -1.18 13.16
C SER A 29 -8.48 -1.23 13.48
N LEU A 30 -8.07 -1.80 14.62
CA LEU A 30 -6.67 -1.85 15.03
C LEU A 30 -5.86 -2.97 14.37
N LEU A 31 -6.48 -4.13 14.07
CA LEU A 31 -5.76 -5.30 13.57
C LEU A 31 -6.10 -5.60 12.12
N PHE A 32 -7.38 -5.79 11.81
CA PHE A 32 -7.76 -6.33 10.52
C PHE A 32 -7.52 -5.34 9.37
N VAL A 33 -8.01 -4.10 9.50
CA VAL A 33 -7.86 -3.06 8.46
C VAL A 33 -6.37 -2.77 8.16
N PRO A 34 -5.50 -2.57 9.16
CA PRO A 34 -4.09 -2.26 8.89
C PRO A 34 -3.32 -3.46 8.31
N ILE A 35 -3.60 -4.69 8.76
CA ILE A 35 -2.99 -5.89 8.19
C ILE A 35 -3.42 -6.09 6.74
N ALA A 36 -4.72 -5.97 6.46
CA ALA A 36 -5.27 -6.12 5.12
C ALA A 36 -4.73 -5.04 4.15
N SER A 37 -4.57 -3.81 4.63
CA SER A 37 -3.93 -2.72 3.88
C SER A 37 -2.48 -3.06 3.50
N LYS A 38 -1.67 -3.47 4.48
CA LYS A 38 -0.25 -3.84 4.27
C LYS A 38 -0.11 -5.04 3.33
N ALA A 39 -0.93 -6.07 3.50
CA ALA A 39 -0.97 -7.22 2.61
C ALA A 39 -1.33 -6.82 1.18
N SER A 40 -2.34 -5.96 1.01
CA SER A 40 -2.74 -5.43 -0.30
C SER A 40 -1.62 -4.63 -0.96
N ALA A 41 -0.91 -3.81 -0.19
CA ALA A 41 0.26 -3.07 -0.68
C ALA A 41 1.38 -4.01 -1.14
N LEU A 42 1.66 -5.10 -0.41
CA LEU A 42 2.66 -6.10 -0.82
C LEU A 42 2.27 -6.84 -2.11
N VAL A 43 1.00 -7.21 -2.25
CA VAL A 43 0.50 -7.79 -3.51
C VAL A 43 0.70 -6.79 -4.65
N TRP A 44 0.40 -5.51 -4.41
CA TRP A 44 0.58 -4.47 -5.42
C TRP A 44 2.04 -4.31 -5.82
N LEU A 45 2.96 -4.38 -4.86
CA LEU A 45 4.40 -4.35 -5.13
C LEU A 45 4.84 -5.52 -6.02
N GLY A 46 4.26 -6.71 -5.82
CA GLY A 46 4.45 -7.85 -6.72
C GLY A 46 3.99 -7.55 -8.15
N GLU A 47 2.82 -6.93 -8.30
CA GLU A 47 2.28 -6.58 -9.62
C GLU A 47 3.04 -5.46 -10.29
N TYR A 48 3.50 -4.49 -9.53
CA TYR A 48 4.44 -3.49 -10.03
C TYR A 48 5.71 -4.13 -10.55
N HIS A 49 6.31 -5.06 -9.81
CA HIS A 49 7.49 -5.79 -10.29
C HIS A 49 7.20 -6.59 -11.57
N ARG A 50 6.03 -7.24 -11.67
CA ARG A 50 5.62 -7.95 -12.89
C ARG A 50 5.48 -6.99 -14.08
N SER A 51 4.80 -5.86 -13.89
CA SER A 51 4.62 -4.85 -14.93
C SER A 51 5.94 -4.24 -15.39
N GLN A 52 6.87 -3.95 -14.47
CA GLN A 52 8.20 -3.46 -14.81
C GLN A 52 8.99 -4.46 -15.67
N ARG A 53 8.91 -5.77 -15.38
CA ARG A 53 9.56 -6.78 -16.23
C ARG A 53 8.92 -6.88 -17.61
N ALA A 54 7.59 -6.76 -17.70
CA ALA A 54 6.90 -6.74 -18.98
C ALA A 54 7.28 -5.51 -19.81
N GLY A 55 7.34 -4.32 -19.21
CA GLY A 55 7.79 -3.08 -19.86
C GLY A 55 9.23 -3.20 -20.39
N GLN A 56 10.14 -3.80 -19.62
CA GLN A 56 11.50 -4.07 -20.10
C GLN A 56 11.53 -5.00 -21.33
N GLY A 57 10.70 -6.05 -21.33
CA GLY A 57 10.58 -6.96 -22.48
C GLY A 57 10.09 -6.24 -23.74
N VAL A 58 9.09 -5.36 -23.59
CA VAL A 58 8.58 -4.52 -24.67
C VAL A 58 9.65 -3.57 -25.19
N ARG A 59 10.39 -2.89 -24.31
CA ARG A 59 11.48 -1.99 -24.68
C ARG A 59 12.57 -2.68 -25.51
N LEU A 60 12.93 -3.92 -25.16
CA LEU A 60 13.88 -4.72 -25.94
C LEU A 60 13.32 -5.09 -27.32
N LEU A 61 12.01 -5.38 -27.40
CA LEU A 61 11.33 -5.68 -28.66
C LEU A 61 11.24 -4.44 -29.56
N GLU A 62 10.92 -3.27 -29.00
CA GLU A 62 10.93 -1.98 -29.72
C GLU A 62 12.28 -1.74 -30.40
N GLY A 63 13.39 -1.94 -29.66
CA GLY A 63 14.75 -1.82 -30.21
C GLY A 63 14.98 -2.74 -31.41
N ARG A 64 14.62 -4.03 -31.29
CA ARG A 64 14.75 -5.00 -32.40
C ARG A 64 13.91 -4.63 -33.61
N ILE A 65 12.69 -4.14 -33.42
CA ILE A 65 11.82 -3.71 -34.52
C ILE A 65 12.42 -2.48 -35.22
N ASN A 66 12.90 -1.51 -34.45
CA ASN A 66 13.56 -0.32 -34.99
C ASN A 66 14.81 -0.69 -35.80
N ASP A 67 15.62 -1.64 -35.32
CA ASP A 67 16.78 -2.15 -36.06
C ASP A 67 16.38 -2.80 -37.39
N LEU A 68 15.30 -3.60 -37.39
CA LEU A 68 14.74 -4.21 -38.61
C LEU A 68 14.19 -3.19 -39.61
N LEU A 69 13.72 -2.03 -39.13
CA LEU A 69 13.20 -0.94 -39.96
C LEU A 69 14.29 0.02 -40.47
N GLY A 70 15.58 -0.29 -40.25
CA GLY A 70 16.69 0.52 -40.72
C GLY A 70 17.33 1.43 -39.65
N GLY A 71 17.11 1.12 -38.37
CA GLY A 71 17.82 1.75 -37.24
C GLY A 71 17.29 3.12 -36.80
N GLY A 72 16.12 3.54 -37.28
CA GLY A 72 15.44 4.75 -36.81
C GLY A 72 14.56 4.51 -35.57
N GLU A 73 14.28 5.55 -34.78
CA GLU A 73 13.30 5.47 -33.67
C GLU A 73 11.86 5.53 -34.18
N HIS A 74 11.42 4.47 -34.87
CA HIS A 74 10.05 4.36 -35.38
C HIS A 74 9.04 4.05 -34.26
N LEU A 75 9.48 3.29 -33.26
CA LEU A 75 8.73 2.96 -32.03
C LEU A 75 9.54 3.40 -30.81
N SER A 76 8.95 4.21 -29.94
CA SER A 76 9.63 4.74 -28.75
C SER A 76 8.71 4.91 -27.54
N TRP A 77 7.53 4.29 -27.54
CA TRP A 77 6.55 4.53 -26.46
C TRP A 77 7.13 4.07 -25.12
N GLU A 78 7.70 2.86 -25.07
CA GLU A 78 8.13 2.24 -23.81
C GLU A 78 9.45 2.88 -23.38
N LYS A 79 10.34 3.11 -24.34
CA LYS A 79 11.57 3.86 -24.15
C LYS A 79 11.31 5.25 -23.57
N SER A 80 10.28 5.97 -24.05
CA SER A 80 9.87 7.29 -23.54
C SER A 80 9.29 7.23 -22.12
N LEU A 81 8.42 6.25 -21.84
CA LEU A 81 7.86 6.06 -20.50
C LEU A 81 8.94 5.72 -19.45
N TYR A 82 9.96 4.96 -19.84
CA TYR A 82 11.10 4.66 -18.97
C TYR A 82 12.03 5.86 -18.79
N SER A 83 12.34 6.61 -19.86
CA SER A 83 13.25 7.76 -19.78
C SER A 83 12.70 8.89 -18.91
N GLN A 84 11.38 9.08 -18.93
CA GLN A 84 10.68 10.04 -18.08
C GLN A 84 10.44 9.51 -16.67
N SER A 85 10.83 8.27 -16.35
CA SER A 85 10.53 7.60 -15.08
C SER A 85 9.02 7.56 -14.76
N THR A 86 8.17 7.65 -15.78
CA THR A 86 6.71 7.66 -15.64
C THR A 86 6.10 6.27 -15.78
N HIS A 87 6.85 5.28 -16.28
CA HIS A 87 6.37 3.90 -16.42
C HIS A 87 5.84 3.35 -15.09
N MET A 88 4.51 3.27 -15.00
CA MET A 88 3.74 2.82 -13.84
C MET A 88 3.97 3.60 -12.53
N GLY A 89 4.75 4.69 -12.52
CA GLY A 89 5.16 5.38 -11.29
C GLY A 89 4.01 6.04 -10.54
N TYR A 90 3.33 7.01 -11.18
CA TYR A 90 2.21 7.74 -10.61
C TYR A 90 1.02 6.86 -10.20
N PRO A 91 0.44 6.01 -11.08
CA PRO A 91 -0.72 5.19 -10.72
C PRO A 91 -0.40 4.19 -9.60
N TYR A 92 0.85 3.72 -9.53
CA TYR A 92 1.29 2.84 -8.46
C TYR A 92 1.39 3.58 -7.12
N ILE A 93 2.07 4.73 -7.08
CA ILE A 93 2.20 5.55 -5.85
C ILE A 93 0.83 5.93 -5.31
N ALA A 94 -0.07 6.43 -6.15
CA ALA A 94 -1.41 6.84 -5.74
C ALA A 94 -2.16 5.68 -5.05
N THR A 95 -2.09 4.49 -5.64
CA THR A 95 -2.74 3.29 -5.09
C THR A 95 -2.12 2.87 -3.75
N VAL A 96 -0.79 2.87 -3.64
CA VAL A 96 -0.09 2.54 -2.38
C VAL A 96 -0.45 3.53 -1.29
N LEU A 97 -0.36 4.84 -1.58
CA LEU A 97 -0.67 5.89 -0.60
C LEU A 97 -2.10 5.75 -0.07
N PHE A 98 -3.05 5.44 -0.95
CA PHE A 98 -4.43 5.22 -0.56
C PHE A 98 -4.61 3.97 0.32
N MET A 99 -3.97 2.86 -0.02
CA MET A 99 -4.03 1.64 0.82
C MET A 99 -3.49 1.94 2.21
N LEU A 100 -2.32 2.58 2.30
CA LEU A 100 -1.68 2.89 3.57
C LEU A 100 -2.47 3.91 4.38
N SER A 101 -3.03 4.96 3.75
CA SER A 101 -3.89 5.92 4.45
C SER A 101 -5.13 5.25 5.04
N THR A 102 -5.69 4.25 4.36
CA THR A 102 -6.82 3.47 4.88
C THR A 102 -6.43 2.62 6.09
N GLY A 103 -5.22 2.04 6.07
CA GLY A 103 -4.65 1.33 7.22
C GLY A 103 -4.48 2.25 8.43
N VAL A 104 -3.79 3.37 8.24
CA VAL A 104 -3.58 4.40 9.28
C VAL A 104 -4.89 4.95 9.81
N PHE A 105 -5.90 5.15 8.95
CA PHE A 105 -7.21 5.59 9.38
C PHE A 105 -7.90 4.54 10.27
N GLY A 106 -7.78 3.25 9.95
CA GLY A 106 -8.22 2.16 10.81
C GLY A 106 -7.54 2.20 12.18
N GLU A 107 -6.21 2.36 12.22
CA GLU A 107 -5.45 2.48 13.48
C GLU A 107 -5.93 3.67 14.31
N PHE A 108 -6.15 4.83 13.69
CA PHE A 108 -6.68 6.02 14.35
C PHE A 108 -8.08 5.80 14.93
N LEU A 109 -9.00 5.23 14.14
CA LEU A 109 -10.37 4.95 14.56
C LEU A 109 -10.41 3.94 15.71
N GLY A 110 -9.61 2.88 15.61
CA GLY A 110 -9.47 1.87 16.65
C GLY A 110 -8.88 2.43 17.94
N GLY A 111 -7.87 3.30 17.83
CA GLY A 111 -7.28 4.02 18.97
C GLY A 111 -8.30 4.91 19.67
N PHE A 112 -9.10 5.66 18.91
CA PHE A 112 -10.17 6.50 19.46
C PHE A 112 -11.22 5.70 20.25
N TYR A 113 -11.70 4.57 19.72
CA TYR A 113 -12.65 3.73 20.46
C TYR A 113 -12.02 3.04 21.67
N LEU A 114 -10.73 2.71 21.60
CA LEU A 114 -9.99 2.15 22.72
C LEU A 114 -9.83 3.18 23.85
N THR A 115 -9.54 4.45 23.52
CA THR A 115 -9.47 5.52 24.52
C THR A 115 -10.82 5.79 25.18
N GLN A 116 -11.92 5.79 24.41
CA GLN A 116 -13.27 5.93 24.99
C GLN A 116 -13.60 4.77 25.96
N ALA A 117 -13.28 3.54 25.59
CA ALA A 117 -13.47 2.38 26.46
C ALA A 117 -12.58 2.44 27.73
N ALA A 118 -11.37 2.99 27.60
CA ALA A 118 -10.46 3.19 28.72
C ALA A 118 -10.96 4.25 29.72
N GLU A 119 -11.53 5.35 29.23
CA GLU A 119 -12.13 6.41 30.05
C GLU A 119 -13.34 5.91 30.84
N GLU A 120 -14.22 5.13 30.20
CA GLU A 120 -15.41 4.56 30.87
C GLU A 120 -15.07 3.59 32.01
N THR A 121 -13.93 2.91 31.93
CA THR A 121 -13.50 1.93 32.94
C THR A 121 -12.62 2.53 34.04
N ALA A 122 -12.08 3.75 33.84
CA ALA A 122 -11.23 4.51 34.79
C ALA A 122 -10.06 3.72 35.42
N ALA A 123 -9.67 2.59 34.83
CA ALA A 123 -8.72 1.66 35.42
C ALA A 123 -7.32 1.89 34.81
N PHE A 124 -6.28 2.07 35.63
CA PHE A 124 -4.87 2.17 35.17
C PHE A 124 -4.44 1.12 34.12
N PRO A 125 -4.91 -0.15 34.15
CA PRO A 125 -4.59 -1.14 33.12
C PRO A 125 -5.06 -0.76 31.70
N SER A 126 -6.11 0.05 31.56
CA SER A 126 -6.66 0.42 30.25
C SER A 126 -5.78 1.43 29.52
N LEU A 127 -5.21 2.41 30.23
CA LEU A 127 -4.24 3.36 29.67
C LEU A 127 -2.93 2.69 29.25
N LEU A 128 -2.44 1.73 30.03
CA LEU A 128 -1.27 0.94 29.65
C LEU A 128 -1.54 0.12 28.38
N CYS A 129 -2.73 -0.48 28.24
CA CYS A 129 -3.10 -1.19 27.02
C CYS A 129 -3.13 -0.26 25.80
N VAL A 130 -3.70 0.95 25.93
CA VAL A 130 -3.69 1.96 24.85
C VAL A 130 -2.25 2.29 24.44
N ALA A 131 -1.38 2.57 25.42
CA ALA A 131 0.02 2.90 25.15
C ALA A 131 0.76 1.75 24.43
N LEU A 132 0.57 0.50 24.87
CA LEU A 132 1.17 -0.67 24.26
C LEU A 132 0.68 -0.89 22.82
N VAL A 133 -0.62 -0.70 22.56
CA VAL A 133 -1.20 -0.77 21.21
C VAL A 133 -0.58 0.30 20.30
N VAL A 134 -0.46 1.54 20.77
CA VAL A 134 0.13 2.63 19.99
C VAL A 134 1.59 2.33 19.64
N VAL A 135 2.40 1.90 20.61
CA VAL A 135 3.80 1.55 20.38
C VAL A 135 3.93 0.38 19.40
N TYR A 136 3.11 -0.66 19.56
CA TYR A 136 3.07 -1.80 18.65
C TYR A 136 2.71 -1.36 17.22
N SER A 137 1.65 -0.56 17.07
CA SER A 137 1.17 -0.04 15.79
C SER A 137 2.25 0.76 15.06
N LEU A 138 2.87 1.71 15.78
CA LEU A 138 3.96 2.53 15.24
C LEU A 138 5.17 1.68 14.83
N THR A 139 5.54 0.69 15.65
CA THR A 139 6.67 -0.20 15.35
C THR A 139 6.42 -0.99 14.08
N ILE A 140 5.22 -1.53 13.93
CA ILE A 140 4.82 -2.27 12.73
C ILE A 140 4.79 -1.35 11.51
N GLU A 141 4.22 -0.16 11.62
CA GLU A 141 4.14 0.74 10.46
C GLU A 141 5.51 1.22 10.00
N VAL A 142 6.35 1.65 10.94
CA VAL A 142 7.72 2.07 10.61
C VAL A 142 8.48 0.92 9.95
N SER A 143 8.43 -0.28 10.54
CA SER A 143 9.10 -1.47 10.00
C SER A 143 8.59 -1.82 8.60
N PHE A 144 7.27 -1.75 8.39
CA PHE A 144 6.65 -2.03 7.11
C PHE A 144 7.07 -1.01 6.05
N LEU A 145 7.01 0.30 6.35
CA LEU A 145 7.41 1.36 5.43
C LEU A 145 8.88 1.24 5.02
N PHE A 146 9.77 0.92 5.97
CA PHE A 146 11.19 0.68 5.66
C PHE A 146 11.37 -0.53 4.74
N PHE A 147 10.72 -1.66 5.06
CA PHE A 147 10.77 -2.87 4.24
C PHE A 147 10.24 -2.59 2.82
N PHE A 148 9.07 -1.97 2.73
CA PHE A 148 8.38 -1.67 1.48
C PHE A 148 9.20 -0.74 0.60
N ARG A 149 9.71 0.37 1.16
CA ARG A 149 10.56 1.33 0.46
C ARG A 149 11.82 0.66 -0.07
N LYS A 150 12.50 -0.15 0.75
CA LYS A 150 13.72 -0.87 0.33
C LYS A 150 13.43 -1.78 -0.87
N ARG A 151 12.32 -2.53 -0.83
CA ARG A 151 11.94 -3.44 -1.92
C ARG A 151 11.54 -2.70 -3.19
N TRP A 152 10.77 -1.62 -3.07
CA TRP A 152 10.41 -0.79 -4.22
C TRP A 152 11.65 -0.21 -4.90
N ILE A 153 12.56 0.43 -4.15
CA ILE A 153 13.78 1.00 -4.72
C ILE A 153 14.58 -0.07 -5.46
N ALA A 154 14.72 -1.27 -4.89
CA ALA A 154 15.41 -2.39 -5.55
C ALA A 154 14.75 -2.77 -6.89
N ILE A 155 13.41 -2.84 -6.96
CA ILE A 155 12.69 -3.11 -8.20
C ILE A 155 12.94 -2.01 -9.24
N ARG A 156 12.85 -0.74 -8.84
CA ARG A 156 13.08 0.39 -9.76
C ARG A 156 14.50 0.43 -10.31
N LEU A 157 15.50 0.25 -9.44
CA LEU A 157 16.90 0.27 -9.87
C LEU A 157 17.20 -0.87 -10.85
N HIS A 158 16.61 -2.06 -10.64
CA HIS A 158 16.79 -3.18 -11.55
C HIS A 158 16.13 -2.95 -12.91
N SER A 159 14.95 -2.30 -12.95
CA SER A 159 14.23 -2.06 -14.21
C SER A 159 14.75 -0.87 -15.02
N HIS A 160 15.33 0.15 -14.36
CA HIS A 160 15.88 1.34 -15.05
C HIS A 160 17.40 1.26 -15.31
N GLY A 161 18.13 0.41 -14.60
CA GLY A 161 19.59 0.25 -14.76
C GLY A 161 20.00 -0.77 -15.84
N ALA A 162 19.06 -1.44 -16.48
CA ALA A 162 19.25 -2.39 -17.57
C ALA A 162 18.67 -1.87 -18.90
#